data_AF-A0A7S3R4L5-F1
#
_entry.id   AF-A0A7S3R4L5-F1
#
_cell.length_a   1.000
_cell.length_b   1.000
_cell.length_c   1.000
_cell.angle_alpha   90.00
_cell.angle_beta   90.00
_cell.angle_gamma   90.00
#
_symmetry.space_group_name_H-M   'P 1'
#
loop_
_entity.id
_entity.type
_entity.pdbx_description
1 polymer ?
#
loop_
_entity_poly.entity_id
_entity_poly.type
_entity_poly.pdbx_seq_one_letter_code
_entity_poly.pdbx_strand_id
1 'polypeptide(L)'
;LSYTINSNKLICRTLARLFAWSFHTMLGRVHPANSSLLSKRAVTSSLIVLGTMRAEAAHAAKPQKHTEKAKKILEYQANNPMKLESRPMIYDSDPPTPLPDVCVGLTPNDVKPSPDAHPHWAIVCTALLYAACGGLDHSHNLVTPLSWGAPTSYGGPPIRGSPAAKEAAYVHAITHRMEGLCDGEFGDGYSNSNYWYSAAGPHEIQGPLLEKAREYASGSPRLEQLISNHGDRFSPHKFVSICQQADISKDQELKQFCEKVANTEWRMLFDHAHARM
;
A
#
# COMPACT_ATOMS: atom_id res chain seq x y z
N LEU A 1 -7.22 -20.73 -5.66
CA LEU A 1 -5.75 -20.77 -5.54
C LEU A 1 -5.35 -20.10 -4.23
N SER A 2 -5.19 -20.88 -3.16
CA SER A 2 -4.78 -20.36 -1.84
C SER A 2 -3.26 -20.23 -1.79
N TYR A 3 -2.74 -19.03 -2.01
CA TYR A 3 -1.33 -18.72 -1.75
C TYR A 3 -1.12 -18.52 -0.24
N THR A 4 -0.80 -19.60 0.47
CA THR A 4 -0.28 -19.50 1.84
C THR A 4 1.24 -19.35 1.75
N ILE A 5 1.73 -18.10 1.75
CA ILE A 5 3.17 -17.81 1.73
C ILE A 5 3.75 -18.17 3.11
N ASN A 6 4.77 -19.03 3.11
CA ASN A 6 5.47 -19.50 4.32
C ASN A 6 6.57 -18.49 4.75
N SER A 7 6.19 -17.22 4.91
CA SER A 7 7.08 -16.08 5.22
C SER A 7 7.78 -16.21 6.58
N ASN A 8 7.18 -16.99 7.50
CA ASN A 8 7.64 -17.11 8.88
C ASN A 8 8.98 -17.85 9.02
N LYS A 9 9.33 -18.75 8.09
CA LYS A 9 10.61 -19.48 8.15
C LYS A 9 11.80 -18.62 7.72
N LEU A 10 11.59 -17.64 6.84
CA LEU A 10 12.66 -16.78 6.35
C LEU A 10 13.01 -15.68 7.36
N ILE A 11 12.00 -15.07 7.98
CA ILE A 11 12.16 -14.04 9.03
C ILE A 11 12.90 -14.61 10.25
N CYS A 12 12.56 -15.82 10.68
CA CYS A 12 13.24 -16.48 11.80
C CYS A 12 14.73 -16.78 11.51
N ARG A 13 15.10 -17.07 10.26
CA ARG A 13 16.49 -17.35 9.87
C ARG A 13 17.35 -16.09 9.78
N THR A 14 16.79 -14.99 9.30
CA THR A 14 17.50 -13.71 9.19
C THR A 14 17.72 -13.06 10.55
N LEU A 15 16.74 -13.13 11.46
CA LEU A 15 16.87 -12.60 12.82
C LEU A 15 17.85 -13.42 13.68
N ALA A 16 17.91 -14.74 13.50
CA ALA A 16 18.91 -15.58 14.19
C ALA A 16 20.35 -15.22 13.78
N ARG A 17 20.58 -14.81 12.53
CA ARG A 17 21.91 -14.39 12.04
C ARG A 17 22.32 -13.01 12.55
N LEU A 18 21.38 -12.07 12.65
CA LEU A 18 21.64 -10.74 13.23
C LEU A 18 21.94 -10.80 14.74
N PHE A 19 21.28 -11.70 15.48
CA PHE A 19 21.59 -11.92 16.90
C PHE A 19 22.95 -12.59 17.11
N ALA A 20 23.35 -13.53 16.24
CA ALA A 20 24.66 -14.19 16.33
C ALA A 20 25.82 -13.21 16.04
N TRP A 21 25.61 -12.22 15.17
CA TRP A 21 26.64 -11.23 14.82
C TRP A 21 26.86 -10.21 15.95
N SER A 22 25.79 -9.68 16.56
CA SER A 22 25.88 -8.71 17.67
C SER A 22 26.51 -9.29 18.95
N PHE A 23 26.41 -10.61 19.16
CA PHE A 23 27.01 -11.26 20.33
C PHE A 23 28.53 -11.43 20.20
N HIS A 24 29.06 -11.47 18.98
CA HIS A 24 30.50 -11.64 18.73
C HIS A 24 31.27 -10.31 18.82
N THR A 25 30.64 -9.19 18.45
CA THR A 25 31.26 -7.86 18.54
C THR A 25 31.27 -7.28 19.96
N MET A 26 30.39 -7.72 20.86
CA MET A 26 30.36 -7.23 22.25
C MET A 26 31.41 -7.86 23.19
N LEU A 27 32.07 -8.95 22.81
CA LEU A 27 33.04 -9.64 23.66
C LEU A 27 34.51 -9.25 23.37
N GLY A 28 34.75 -8.43 22.34
CA GLY A 28 36.09 -7.96 21.98
C GLY A 28 36.47 -6.64 22.67
N ARG A 29 36.98 -6.73 23.91
CA ARG A 29 37.62 -5.69 24.77
C ARG A 29 36.89 -5.48 26.09
N VAL A 30 36.94 -6.49 26.96
CA VAL A 30 36.70 -6.28 28.40
C VAL A 30 38.01 -6.55 29.12
N HIS A 31 38.58 -5.49 29.69
CA HIS A 31 39.75 -5.54 30.56
C HIS A 31 39.44 -6.40 31.81
N PRO A 32 40.33 -7.29 32.25
CA PRO A 32 40.09 -8.17 33.39
C PRO A 32 40.26 -7.40 34.70
N ALA A 33 39.24 -6.67 35.15
CA ALA A 33 39.26 -6.07 36.48
C ALA A 33 37.91 -5.99 37.21
N ASN A 34 36.76 -6.30 36.58
CA ASN A 34 35.44 -6.18 37.25
C ASN A 34 34.40 -7.19 36.71
N SER A 35 34.65 -8.50 36.88
CA SER A 35 33.82 -9.55 36.27
C SER A 35 32.64 -10.08 37.10
N SER A 36 32.43 -9.66 38.36
CA SER A 36 31.43 -10.33 39.23
C SER A 36 30.06 -9.66 39.32
N LEU A 37 29.89 -8.39 38.92
CA LEU A 37 28.63 -7.63 39.11
C LEU A 37 27.84 -7.30 37.82
N LEU A 38 28.44 -7.42 36.63
CA LEU A 38 27.80 -7.08 35.35
C LEU A 38 27.05 -8.25 34.68
N SER A 39 27.32 -9.50 35.08
CA SER A 39 26.72 -10.70 34.48
C SER A 39 25.23 -10.89 34.82
N LYS A 40 24.76 -10.41 35.97
CA LYS A 40 23.38 -10.67 36.44
C LYS A 40 22.32 -9.71 35.90
N ARG A 41 22.68 -8.51 35.40
CA ARG A 41 21.73 -7.54 34.83
C ARG A 41 21.49 -7.72 33.33
N ALA A 42 22.44 -8.29 32.59
CA ALA A 42 22.30 -8.50 31.14
C ALA A 42 21.30 -9.62 30.77
N VAL A 43 21.14 -10.62 31.64
CA VAL A 43 20.26 -11.78 31.36
C VAL A 43 18.78 -11.45 31.58
N THR A 44 18.45 -10.48 32.44
CA THR A 44 17.05 -10.12 32.74
C THR A 44 16.43 -9.19 31.69
N SER A 45 17.22 -8.35 31.02
CA SER A 45 16.72 -7.43 29.99
C SER A 45 16.43 -8.12 28.63
N SER A 46 17.14 -9.20 28.29
CA SER A 46 16.87 -9.93 27.04
C SER A 46 15.57 -10.74 27.06
N LEU A 47 15.08 -11.16 28.24
CA LEU A 47 13.84 -11.93 28.36
C LEU A 47 12.57 -11.07 28.24
N ILE A 48 12.63 -9.78 28.60
CA ILE A 48 11.48 -8.86 28.51
C ILE A 48 11.24 -8.41 27.05
N VAL A 49 12.30 -8.21 26.26
CA VAL A 49 12.19 -7.80 24.84
C VAL A 49 11.71 -8.94 23.93
N LEU A 50 12.05 -10.19 24.25
CA LEU A 50 11.53 -11.37 23.54
C LEU A 50 10.06 -11.68 23.86
N GLY A 51 9.55 -11.21 25.00
CA GLY A 51 8.15 -11.41 25.41
C GLY A 51 7.16 -10.51 24.67
N THR A 52 7.53 -9.26 24.37
CA THR A 52 6.62 -8.30 23.71
C THR A 52 6.56 -8.46 22.19
N MET A 53 7.65 -8.89 21.52
CA MET A 53 7.64 -9.13 20.07
C MET A 53 6.87 -10.38 19.62
N ARG A 54 6.49 -11.28 20.55
CA ARG A 54 5.67 -12.46 20.24
C ARG A 54 4.16 -12.18 20.24
N ALA A 55 3.69 -11.07 20.81
CA ALA A 55 2.27 -10.80 20.92
C ALA A 55 1.63 -10.25 19.63
N GLU A 56 2.40 -9.57 18.76
CA GLU A 56 1.87 -9.04 17.49
C GLU A 56 1.93 -10.03 16.31
N ALA A 57 2.72 -11.10 16.41
CA ALA A 57 3.00 -12.00 15.28
C ALA A 57 2.01 -13.17 15.09
N ALA A 58 0.96 -13.30 15.91
CA ALA A 58 0.14 -14.52 15.95
C ALA A 58 -1.38 -14.33 15.95
N HIS A 59 -1.90 -13.13 15.63
CA HIS A 59 -3.26 -13.04 15.12
C HIS A 59 -3.23 -13.36 13.63
N ALA A 60 -3.25 -14.64 13.29
CA ALA A 60 -3.72 -15.07 11.98
C ALA A 60 -5.12 -14.46 11.81
N ALA A 61 -5.21 -13.35 11.08
CA ALA A 61 -6.45 -12.64 10.89
C ALA A 61 -7.49 -13.64 10.38
N LYS A 62 -8.64 -13.71 11.05
CA LYS A 62 -9.76 -14.53 10.55
C LYS A 62 -10.00 -14.11 9.09
N PRO A 63 -10.21 -15.06 8.16
CA PRO A 63 -10.45 -14.73 6.77
C PRO A 63 -11.59 -13.73 6.69
N GLN A 64 -11.31 -12.56 6.13
CA GLN A 64 -12.29 -11.48 6.04
C GLN A 64 -13.41 -11.91 5.09
N LYS A 65 -14.65 -11.67 5.52
CA LYS A 65 -15.82 -11.98 4.70
C LYS A 65 -16.04 -10.83 3.72
N HIS A 66 -15.67 -11.04 2.47
CA HIS A 66 -16.10 -10.17 1.37
C HIS A 66 -17.52 -10.57 0.92
N THR A 67 -18.29 -9.61 0.42
CA THR A 67 -19.55 -9.91 -0.30
C THR A 67 -19.27 -10.65 -1.60
N GLU A 68 -20.30 -11.25 -2.21
CA GLU A 68 -20.13 -11.93 -3.51
C GLU A 68 -19.73 -10.97 -4.63
N LYS A 69 -20.20 -9.71 -4.62
CA LYS A 69 -19.83 -8.72 -5.65
C LYS A 69 -18.37 -8.30 -5.49
N ALA A 70 -17.92 -8.02 -4.26
CA ALA A 70 -16.51 -7.72 -3.99
C ALA A 70 -15.60 -8.89 -4.38
N LYS A 71 -15.98 -10.14 -4.07
CA LYS A 71 -15.21 -11.34 -4.49
C LYS A 71 -15.04 -11.41 -6.00
N LYS A 72 -16.11 -11.23 -6.78
CA LYS A 72 -16.05 -11.26 -8.24
C LYS A 72 -15.09 -10.20 -8.81
N ILE A 73 -15.07 -9.00 -8.23
CA ILE A 73 -14.14 -7.95 -8.64
C ILE A 73 -12.70 -8.29 -8.25
N LEU A 74 -12.48 -8.83 -7.04
CA LEU A 74 -11.15 -9.29 -6.63
C LEU A 74 -10.63 -10.42 -7.51
N GLU A 75 -11.49 -11.34 -7.93
CA GLU A 75 -11.17 -12.40 -8.90
C GLU A 75 -10.88 -11.83 -10.29
N TYR A 76 -11.67 -10.85 -10.74
CA TYR A 76 -11.39 -10.13 -11.98
C TYR A 76 -10.02 -9.45 -11.93
N GLN A 77 -9.70 -8.71 -10.85
CA GLN A 77 -8.42 -8.03 -10.68
C GLN A 77 -7.25 -9.01 -10.64
N ALA A 78 -7.40 -10.18 -10.02
CA ALA A 78 -6.35 -11.19 -9.99
C ALA A 78 -5.97 -11.68 -11.41
N ASN A 79 -6.92 -11.66 -12.34
CA ASN A 79 -6.72 -12.02 -13.74
C ASN A 79 -6.41 -10.81 -14.65
N ASN A 80 -6.73 -9.59 -14.19
CA ASN A 80 -6.57 -8.33 -14.91
C ASN A 80 -5.86 -7.31 -14.00
N PRO A 81 -4.56 -7.53 -13.70
CA PRO A 81 -3.83 -6.65 -12.80
C PRO A 81 -3.78 -5.23 -13.37
N MET A 82 -3.77 -4.24 -12.47
CA MET A 82 -3.63 -2.83 -12.82
C MET A 82 -2.44 -2.63 -13.74
N LYS A 83 -2.66 -1.87 -14.81
CA LYS A 83 -1.65 -1.51 -15.79
C LYS A 83 -1.14 -0.11 -15.53
N LEU A 84 0.16 0.09 -15.77
CA LEU A 84 0.74 1.42 -15.79
C LEU A 84 0.51 2.01 -17.18
N GLU A 85 -0.59 2.71 -17.32
CA GLU A 85 -1.04 3.36 -18.54
C GLU A 85 -1.71 4.67 -18.16
N SER A 86 -1.18 5.78 -18.68
CA SER A 86 -1.77 7.11 -18.52
C SER A 86 -3.18 7.15 -19.11
N ARG A 87 -4.14 7.61 -18.31
CA ARG A 87 -5.55 7.71 -18.73
C ARG A 87 -6.13 9.04 -18.26
N PRO A 88 -6.77 9.82 -19.14
CA PRO A 88 -7.37 11.07 -18.71
C PRO A 88 -8.55 10.81 -17.77
N MET A 89 -8.72 11.68 -16.78
CA MET A 89 -9.97 11.84 -16.03
C MET A 89 -10.76 12.99 -16.64
N ILE A 90 -12.09 12.90 -16.63
CA ILE A 90 -12.98 13.95 -17.15
C ILE A 90 -13.75 14.67 -16.02
N TYR A 91 -13.72 14.15 -14.79
CA TYR A 91 -14.21 14.76 -13.54
C TYR A 91 -15.73 15.02 -13.50
N ASP A 92 -16.22 15.89 -14.39
CA ASP A 92 -17.59 16.42 -14.47
C ASP A 92 -18.46 15.78 -15.56
N SER A 93 -18.00 14.71 -16.21
CA SER A 93 -18.76 14.03 -17.26
C SER A 93 -18.72 12.51 -17.15
N ASP A 94 -19.53 11.85 -17.99
CA ASP A 94 -19.51 10.40 -18.09
C ASP A 94 -18.10 9.92 -18.46
N PRO A 95 -17.52 8.98 -17.70
CA PRO A 95 -16.16 8.54 -17.92
C PRO A 95 -16.03 7.89 -19.30
N PRO A 96 -14.93 8.18 -20.02
CA PRO A 96 -14.76 7.77 -21.41
C PRO A 96 -14.46 6.27 -21.51
N THR A 97 -13.96 5.68 -20.43
CA THR A 97 -13.56 4.27 -20.38
C THR A 97 -14.69 3.45 -19.78
N PRO A 98 -15.30 2.52 -20.55
CA PRO A 98 -16.31 1.64 -19.99
C PRO A 98 -15.70 0.77 -18.89
N LEU A 99 -16.41 0.67 -17.78
CA LEU A 99 -16.03 -0.22 -16.69
C LEU A 99 -16.24 -1.68 -17.11
N PRO A 100 -15.44 -2.62 -16.59
CA PRO A 100 -15.78 -4.03 -16.66
C PRO A 100 -17.15 -4.29 -16.04
N ASP A 101 -17.95 -5.19 -16.62
CA ASP A 101 -19.32 -5.50 -16.17
C ASP A 101 -19.40 -5.80 -14.67
N VAL A 102 -18.37 -6.44 -14.11
CA VAL A 102 -18.30 -6.79 -12.68
C VAL A 102 -18.21 -5.56 -11.77
N CYS A 103 -17.75 -4.41 -12.26
CA CYS A 103 -17.61 -3.15 -11.52
C CYS A 103 -18.78 -2.19 -11.79
N VAL A 104 -19.68 -2.47 -12.76
CA VAL A 104 -20.83 -1.61 -13.08
C VAL A 104 -21.79 -1.53 -11.89
N GLY A 105 -22.17 -0.31 -11.54
CA GLY A 105 -23.07 -0.02 -10.41
C GLY A 105 -22.51 -0.46 -9.06
N LEU A 106 -21.18 -0.54 -8.90
CA LEU A 106 -20.55 -0.85 -7.62
C LEU A 106 -20.79 0.30 -6.63
N THR A 107 -21.27 -0.04 -5.44
CA THR A 107 -21.57 0.91 -4.37
C THR A 107 -20.81 0.56 -3.08
N PRO A 108 -20.71 1.48 -2.10
CA PRO A 108 -20.17 1.17 -0.77
C PRO A 108 -20.87 0.01 -0.05
N ASN A 109 -22.18 -0.19 -0.27
CA ASN A 109 -22.88 -1.31 0.38
C ASN A 109 -22.44 -2.68 -0.18
N ASP A 110 -21.93 -2.71 -1.40
CA ASP A 110 -21.44 -3.94 -2.02
C ASP A 110 -20.11 -4.40 -1.44
N VAL A 111 -19.39 -3.60 -0.64
CA VAL A 111 -18.12 -4.01 -0.04
C VAL A 111 -18.22 -4.22 1.48
N LYS A 112 -19.35 -3.86 2.09
CA LYS A 112 -19.53 -3.98 3.55
C LYS A 112 -19.60 -5.46 3.99
N PRO A 113 -18.77 -5.89 4.95
CA PRO A 113 -18.85 -7.24 5.51
C PRO A 113 -20.09 -7.45 6.39
N SER A 114 -20.68 -6.36 6.90
CA SER A 114 -21.90 -6.36 7.70
C SER A 114 -22.65 -5.01 7.57
N PRO A 115 -23.94 -4.92 7.93
CA PRO A 115 -24.68 -3.66 7.91
C PRO A 115 -24.09 -2.55 8.79
N ASP A 116 -23.44 -2.93 9.90
CA ASP A 116 -22.86 -2.01 10.89
C ASP A 116 -21.45 -1.52 10.52
N ALA A 117 -20.89 -2.03 9.41
CA ALA A 117 -19.57 -1.61 8.93
C ALA A 117 -19.52 -0.11 8.65
N HIS A 118 -18.44 0.54 9.08
CA HIS A 118 -18.33 1.99 9.03
C HIS A 118 -18.33 2.50 7.57
N PRO A 119 -19.22 3.43 7.19
CA PRO A 119 -19.47 3.78 5.79
C PRO A 119 -18.26 4.39 5.06
N HIS A 120 -17.40 5.14 5.75
CA HIS A 120 -16.26 5.79 5.09
C HIS A 120 -15.18 4.79 4.64
N TRP A 121 -14.96 3.72 5.40
CA TRP A 121 -14.05 2.65 4.99
C TRP A 121 -14.62 1.88 3.80
N ALA A 122 -15.94 1.69 3.75
CA ALA A 122 -16.61 1.13 2.58
C ALA A 122 -16.42 2.00 1.32
N ILE A 123 -16.51 3.33 1.45
CA ILE A 123 -16.22 4.26 0.34
C ILE A 123 -14.78 4.08 -0.16
N VAL A 124 -13.79 4.04 0.75
CA VAL A 124 -12.37 3.83 0.40
C VAL A 124 -12.17 2.48 -0.31
N CYS A 125 -12.75 1.40 0.21
CA CYS A 125 -12.68 0.08 -0.44
C CYS A 125 -13.33 0.06 -1.81
N THR A 126 -14.49 0.71 -1.98
CA THR A 126 -15.15 0.83 -3.28
C THR A 126 -14.31 1.62 -4.27
N ALA A 127 -13.73 2.74 -3.85
CA ALA A 127 -12.85 3.55 -4.70
C ALA A 127 -11.61 2.76 -5.15
N LEU A 128 -10.98 2.00 -4.24
CA LEU A 128 -9.89 1.09 -4.58
C LEU A 128 -10.29 0.09 -5.65
N LEU A 129 -11.47 -0.53 -5.55
CA LEU A 129 -11.94 -1.47 -6.57
C LEU A 129 -12.15 -0.76 -7.91
N TYR A 130 -12.71 0.44 -7.92
CA TYR A 130 -12.81 1.25 -9.14
C TYR A 130 -11.46 1.56 -9.76
N ALA A 131 -10.48 2.04 -8.97
CA ALA A 131 -9.13 2.31 -9.45
C ALA A 131 -8.51 1.04 -10.08
N ALA A 132 -8.65 -0.11 -9.44
CA ALA A 132 -8.16 -1.38 -9.97
C ALA A 132 -8.84 -1.80 -11.28
N CYS A 133 -10.11 -1.48 -11.47
CA CYS A 133 -10.86 -1.73 -12.71
C CYS A 133 -10.62 -0.64 -13.79
N GLY A 134 -9.78 0.37 -13.53
CA GLY A 134 -9.58 1.50 -14.45
C GLY A 134 -10.65 2.59 -14.40
N GLY A 135 -11.56 2.56 -13.41
CA GLY A 135 -12.57 3.58 -13.16
C GLY A 135 -12.03 4.77 -12.38
N LEU A 136 -11.14 5.55 -12.99
CA LEU A 136 -10.43 6.62 -12.30
C LEU A 136 -11.37 7.72 -11.77
N ASP A 137 -12.29 8.23 -12.60
CA ASP A 137 -13.28 9.24 -12.18
C ASP A 137 -14.17 8.75 -11.02
N HIS A 138 -14.63 7.49 -11.09
CA HIS A 138 -15.43 6.89 -10.02
C HIS A 138 -14.65 6.80 -8.71
N SER A 139 -13.38 6.36 -8.78
CA SER A 139 -12.50 6.31 -7.61
C SER A 139 -12.27 7.70 -7.02
N HIS A 140 -11.89 8.66 -7.87
CA HIS A 140 -11.62 10.05 -7.53
C HIS A 140 -12.83 10.69 -6.82
N ASN A 141 -14.00 10.62 -7.45
CA ASN A 141 -15.22 11.29 -6.97
C ASN A 141 -15.67 10.71 -5.62
N LEU A 142 -15.49 9.40 -5.40
CA LEU A 142 -15.83 8.76 -4.13
C LEU A 142 -14.94 9.22 -2.97
N VAL A 143 -13.63 9.37 -3.18
CA VAL A 143 -12.69 9.74 -2.10
C VAL A 143 -12.54 11.25 -1.91
N THR A 144 -12.96 12.05 -2.90
CA THR A 144 -12.86 13.52 -2.83
C THR A 144 -13.53 14.08 -1.57
N PRO A 145 -14.80 13.75 -1.22
CA PRO A 145 -15.42 14.27 0.01
C PRO A 145 -14.70 13.89 1.29
N LEU A 146 -13.98 12.76 1.31
CA LEU A 146 -13.27 12.29 2.49
C LEU A 146 -11.88 12.94 2.67
N SER A 147 -11.30 13.47 1.59
CA SER A 147 -9.90 13.91 1.54
C SER A 147 -9.70 15.37 1.14
N TRP A 148 -10.72 16.02 0.58
CA TRP A 148 -10.70 17.42 0.16
C TRP A 148 -11.52 18.31 1.09
N GLY A 149 -11.04 19.53 1.32
CA GLY A 149 -11.62 20.45 2.30
C GLY A 149 -12.78 21.32 1.79
N ALA A 150 -13.05 21.31 0.48
CA ALA A 150 -14.02 22.16 -0.19
C ALA A 150 -15.06 21.32 -0.98
N PRO A 151 -16.27 21.86 -1.22
CA PRO A 151 -17.24 21.19 -2.08
C PRO A 151 -16.77 21.16 -3.54
N THR A 152 -17.09 20.08 -4.25
CA THR A 152 -16.87 19.96 -5.70
C THR A 152 -18.17 19.58 -6.42
N SER A 153 -18.29 19.87 -7.71
CA SER A 153 -19.44 19.49 -8.55
C SER A 153 -19.61 17.97 -8.67
N TYR A 154 -18.50 17.25 -8.68
CA TYR A 154 -18.44 15.81 -8.93
C TYR A 154 -18.43 14.95 -7.66
N GLY A 155 -17.81 15.41 -6.57
CA GLY A 155 -17.73 14.69 -5.30
C GLY A 155 -18.80 15.14 -4.30
N GLY A 156 -19.31 16.35 -4.42
CA GLY A 156 -20.26 16.95 -3.48
C GLY A 156 -19.57 17.61 -2.27
N PRO A 157 -20.28 17.80 -1.15
CA PRO A 157 -19.76 18.50 0.02
C PRO A 157 -18.72 17.68 0.80
N PRO A 158 -17.74 18.32 1.46
CA PRO A 158 -16.70 17.63 2.21
C PRO A 158 -17.24 16.99 3.49
N ILE A 159 -16.73 15.80 3.83
CA ILE A 159 -17.02 15.04 5.04
C ILE A 159 -15.88 15.26 6.04
N ARG A 160 -16.02 16.34 6.83
CA ARG A 160 -15.00 16.75 7.82
C ARG A 160 -14.84 15.71 8.92
N GLY A 161 -13.59 15.44 9.32
CA GLY A 161 -13.29 14.53 10.42
C GLY A 161 -13.53 13.06 10.10
N SER A 162 -13.56 12.68 8.82
CA SER A 162 -13.64 11.27 8.43
C SER A 162 -12.50 10.46 9.06
N PRO A 163 -12.77 9.33 9.73
CA PRO A 163 -11.70 8.46 10.24
C PRO A 163 -10.89 7.77 9.13
N ALA A 164 -11.38 7.80 7.89
CA ALA A 164 -10.72 7.23 6.71
C ALA A 164 -10.10 8.31 5.80
N ALA A 165 -9.95 9.56 6.28
CA ALA A 165 -9.45 10.68 5.47
C ALA A 165 -8.03 10.41 4.93
N LYS A 166 -7.20 9.75 5.73
CA LYS A 166 -5.82 9.42 5.37
C LYS A 166 -5.77 8.41 4.21
N GLU A 167 -6.57 7.36 4.29
CA GLU A 167 -6.64 6.32 3.28
C GLU A 167 -7.37 6.82 2.03
N ALA A 168 -8.36 7.68 2.19
CA ALA A 168 -8.96 8.40 1.06
C ALA A 168 -7.92 9.22 0.30
N ALA A 169 -7.06 10.00 0.99
CA ALA A 169 -5.97 10.73 0.35
C ALA A 169 -4.95 9.79 -0.31
N TYR A 170 -4.66 8.63 0.28
CA TYR A 170 -3.79 7.63 -0.33
C TYR A 170 -4.40 7.07 -1.62
N VAL A 171 -5.70 6.73 -1.62
CA VAL A 171 -6.41 6.28 -2.82
C VAL A 171 -6.44 7.37 -3.89
N HIS A 172 -6.63 8.63 -3.49
CA HIS A 172 -6.55 9.78 -4.37
C HIS A 172 -5.18 9.83 -5.09
N ALA A 173 -4.10 9.61 -4.34
CA ALA A 173 -2.74 9.54 -4.89
C ALA A 173 -2.56 8.38 -5.88
N ILE A 174 -3.12 7.20 -5.59
CA ILE A 174 -3.10 6.05 -6.52
C ILE A 174 -3.85 6.38 -7.80
N THR A 175 -5.04 6.97 -7.69
CA THR A 175 -5.87 7.38 -8.83
C THR A 175 -5.12 8.33 -9.77
N HIS A 176 -4.52 9.40 -9.25
CA HIS A 176 -3.74 10.32 -10.08
C HIS A 176 -2.44 9.69 -10.64
N ARG A 177 -1.83 8.73 -9.94
CA ARG A 177 -0.70 8.00 -10.54
C ARG A 177 -1.11 7.22 -11.78
N MET A 178 -2.36 6.75 -11.85
CA MET A 178 -2.93 6.10 -13.03
C MET A 178 -3.38 7.12 -14.09
N GLU A 179 -3.67 8.37 -13.71
CA GLU A 179 -3.84 9.47 -14.65
C GLU A 179 -2.52 9.74 -15.41
N GLY A 180 -1.39 9.65 -14.71
CA GLY A 180 -0.05 9.55 -15.31
C GLY A 180 0.42 10.86 -15.95
N LEU A 181 0.72 10.84 -17.25
CA LEU A 181 1.15 11.98 -18.06
C LEU A 181 -0.02 12.84 -18.55
N CYS A 182 -1.26 12.44 -18.30
CA CYS A 182 -2.42 13.26 -18.65
C CYS A 182 -2.50 14.49 -17.74
N ASP A 183 -2.80 15.64 -18.34
CA ASP A 183 -3.08 16.86 -17.60
C ASP A 183 -4.42 16.70 -16.86
N GLY A 184 -4.40 17.00 -15.56
CA GLY A 184 -5.55 16.99 -14.65
C GLY A 184 -5.78 18.36 -14.00
N GLU A 185 -6.44 18.36 -12.84
CA GLU A 185 -6.89 19.59 -12.16
C GLU A 185 -5.75 20.56 -11.79
N PHE A 186 -4.59 20.04 -11.37
CA PHE A 186 -3.45 20.85 -10.89
C PHE A 186 -2.09 20.47 -11.47
N GLY A 187 -2.06 20.04 -12.73
CA GLY A 187 -0.86 19.57 -13.43
C GLY A 187 -1.04 18.15 -13.95
N ASP A 188 0.05 17.47 -14.29
CA ASP A 188 -0.03 16.06 -14.71
C ASP A 188 -0.41 15.13 -13.54
N GLY A 189 -0.93 13.95 -13.86
CA GLY A 189 -1.31 12.95 -12.86
C GLY A 189 -0.17 12.57 -11.89
N TYR A 190 1.09 12.54 -12.34
CA TYR A 190 2.22 12.24 -11.45
C TYR A 190 2.46 13.34 -10.40
N SER A 191 2.34 14.61 -10.78
CA SER A 191 2.46 15.75 -9.86
C SER A 191 1.30 15.76 -8.84
N ASN A 192 0.07 15.53 -9.29
CA ASN A 192 -1.10 15.38 -8.43
C ASN A 192 -0.96 14.19 -7.46
N SER A 193 -0.42 13.07 -7.94
CA SER A 193 -0.14 11.90 -7.10
C SER A 193 0.79 12.24 -5.94
N ASN A 194 1.88 12.99 -6.20
CA ASN A 194 2.82 13.42 -5.17
C ASN A 194 2.19 14.35 -4.13
N TYR A 195 1.30 15.26 -4.56
CA TYR A 195 0.53 16.11 -3.65
C TYR A 195 -0.28 15.25 -2.67
N TRP A 196 -1.06 14.30 -3.19
CA TRP A 196 -1.92 13.46 -2.38
C TRP A 196 -1.17 12.46 -1.51
N TYR A 197 -0.02 11.95 -1.94
CA TYR A 197 0.86 11.17 -1.06
C TYR A 197 1.39 11.99 0.11
N SER A 198 1.65 13.29 -0.11
CA SER A 198 2.05 14.19 0.96
C SER A 198 0.91 14.44 1.94
N ALA A 199 -0.33 14.60 1.44
CA ALA A 199 -1.53 14.74 2.25
C ALA A 199 -1.85 13.48 3.07
N ALA A 200 -1.64 12.28 2.50
CA ALA A 200 -1.81 11.00 3.19
C ALA A 200 -0.72 10.76 4.28
N GLY A 201 0.49 11.27 4.05
CA GLY A 201 1.62 11.08 4.96
C GLY A 201 2.10 9.62 5.07
N PRO A 202 2.91 9.29 6.10
CA PRO A 202 3.43 7.93 6.29
C PRO A 202 2.32 6.91 6.56
N HIS A 203 2.37 5.74 5.92
CA HIS A 203 1.32 4.71 6.04
C HIS A 203 1.88 3.34 6.47
N GLU A 204 1.08 2.56 7.19
CA GLU A 204 1.49 1.26 7.78
C GLU A 204 1.91 0.23 6.73
N ILE A 205 1.34 0.31 5.52
CA ILE A 205 1.66 -0.63 4.42
C ILE A 205 3.04 -0.37 3.80
N GLN A 206 3.65 0.80 4.02
CA GLN A 206 4.89 1.20 3.34
C GLN A 206 6.07 0.29 3.69
N GLY A 207 6.18 -0.17 4.93
CA GLY A 207 7.22 -1.13 5.33
C GLY A 207 7.11 -2.46 4.57
N PRO A 208 5.98 -3.19 4.73
CA PRO A 208 5.73 -4.42 3.99
C PRO A 208 5.82 -4.27 2.46
N LEU A 209 5.39 -3.13 1.91
CA LEU A 209 5.48 -2.83 0.49
C LEU A 209 6.94 -2.71 0.01
N LEU A 210 7.82 -2.08 0.80
CA LEU A 210 9.25 -2.00 0.45
C LEU A 210 9.88 -3.38 0.34
N GLU A 211 9.56 -4.30 1.25
CA GLU A 211 10.11 -5.66 1.19
C GLU A 211 9.63 -6.40 -0.05
N LYS A 212 8.37 -6.20 -0.47
CA LYS A 212 7.88 -6.75 -1.74
C LYS A 212 8.52 -6.11 -2.96
N ALA A 213 8.75 -4.80 -2.94
CA ALA A 213 9.48 -4.13 -4.01
C ALA A 213 10.92 -4.66 -4.15
N ARG A 214 11.61 -4.92 -3.04
CA ARG A 214 12.95 -5.56 -3.05
C ARG A 214 12.89 -6.98 -3.62
N GLU A 215 11.89 -7.77 -3.23
CA GLU A 215 11.67 -9.12 -3.78
C GLU A 215 11.48 -9.07 -5.30
N TYR A 216 10.69 -8.13 -5.82
CA TYR A 216 10.46 -7.98 -7.26
C TYR A 216 11.65 -7.43 -8.03
N ALA A 217 12.53 -6.66 -7.38
CA ALA A 217 13.75 -6.14 -7.97
C ALA A 217 14.89 -7.17 -8.01
N SER A 218 14.83 -8.20 -7.16
CA SER A 218 15.89 -9.20 -6.98
C SER A 218 16.34 -9.82 -8.30
N GLY A 219 17.65 -9.75 -8.57
CA GLY A 219 18.27 -10.29 -9.78
C GLY A 219 18.34 -9.32 -10.96
N SER A 220 17.78 -8.12 -10.84
CA SER A 220 17.99 -7.02 -11.79
C SER A 220 18.79 -5.90 -11.10
N PRO A 221 20.11 -5.77 -11.38
CA PRO A 221 20.97 -4.78 -10.71
C PRO A 221 20.43 -3.34 -10.80
N ARG A 222 19.78 -3.01 -11.93
CA ARG A 222 19.16 -1.71 -12.14
C ARG A 222 17.97 -1.49 -11.21
N LEU A 223 17.04 -2.44 -11.12
CA LEU A 223 15.86 -2.31 -10.26
C LEU A 223 16.27 -2.33 -8.77
N GLU A 224 17.27 -3.13 -8.41
CA GLU A 224 17.83 -3.15 -7.06
C GLU A 224 18.40 -1.78 -6.67
N GLN A 225 19.11 -1.11 -7.59
CA GLN A 225 19.60 0.24 -7.36
C GLN A 225 18.46 1.26 -7.21
N LEU A 226 17.41 1.17 -8.02
CA LEU A 226 16.24 2.06 -7.88
C LEU A 226 15.56 1.88 -6.52
N ILE A 227 15.40 0.65 -6.04
CA ILE A 227 14.77 0.36 -4.75
C ILE A 227 15.68 0.65 -3.56
N SER A 228 17.00 0.48 -3.69
CA SER A 228 17.92 0.86 -2.61
C SER A 228 17.87 2.37 -2.32
N ASN A 229 17.57 3.20 -3.33
CA ASN A 229 17.36 4.63 -3.16
C ASN A 229 16.17 4.98 -2.26
N HIS A 230 15.24 4.05 -1.96
CA HIS A 230 14.18 4.31 -0.98
C HIS A 230 14.72 4.39 0.46
N GLY A 231 15.88 3.77 0.75
CA GLY A 231 16.43 3.66 2.10
C GLY A 231 15.68 2.61 2.92
N ASP A 232 15.40 2.93 4.19
CA ASP A 232 14.76 2.01 5.15
C ASP A 232 13.22 2.05 5.11
N ARG A 233 12.62 2.97 4.33
CA ARG A 233 11.17 3.14 4.22
C ARG A 233 10.76 3.36 2.77
N PHE A 234 9.62 2.80 2.37
CA PHE A 234 9.09 3.05 1.04
C PHE A 234 8.70 4.53 0.92
N SER A 235 9.38 5.27 0.04
CA SER A 235 9.01 6.63 -0.34
C SER A 235 8.04 6.60 -1.53
N PRO A 236 6.78 7.03 -1.36
CA PRO A 236 5.84 7.11 -2.47
C PRO A 236 6.31 8.05 -3.58
N HIS A 237 6.92 9.19 -3.25
CA HIS A 237 7.45 10.14 -4.24
C HIS A 237 8.50 9.52 -5.15
N LYS A 238 9.43 8.74 -4.58
CA LYS A 238 10.43 8.02 -5.39
C LYS A 238 9.77 6.99 -6.28
N PHE A 239 8.75 6.28 -5.79
CA PHE A 239 8.03 5.32 -6.60
C PHE A 239 7.23 5.99 -7.73
N VAL A 240 6.59 7.14 -7.48
CA VAL A 240 5.92 7.96 -8.50
C VAL A 240 6.91 8.36 -9.59
N SER A 241 8.11 8.81 -9.25
CA SER A 241 9.15 9.11 -10.24
C SER A 241 9.58 7.89 -11.05
N ILE A 242 9.67 6.70 -10.45
CA ILE A 242 9.98 5.46 -11.17
C ILE A 242 8.84 5.11 -12.16
N CYS A 243 7.57 5.26 -11.76
CA CYS A 243 6.43 5.07 -12.65
C CYS A 243 6.43 6.06 -13.82
N GLN A 244 6.67 7.35 -13.54
CA GLN A 244 6.79 8.38 -14.58
C GLN A 244 7.93 8.04 -15.56
N GLN A 245 9.07 7.59 -15.06
CA GLN A 245 10.19 7.14 -15.89
C GLN A 245 9.80 5.95 -16.77
N ALA A 246 9.11 4.94 -16.22
CA ALA A 246 8.62 3.79 -16.98
C ALA A 246 7.68 4.22 -18.12
N ASP A 247 6.79 5.18 -17.85
CA ASP A 247 5.84 5.66 -18.85
C ASP A 247 6.51 6.48 -19.95
N ILE A 248 7.43 7.40 -19.61
CA ILE A 248 8.14 8.20 -20.61
C ILE A 248 9.08 7.35 -21.47
N SER A 249 9.88 6.48 -20.83
CA SER A 249 10.88 5.67 -21.53
C SER A 249 10.31 4.50 -22.32
N LYS A 250 9.05 4.10 -22.03
CA LYS A 250 8.40 2.89 -22.56
C LYS A 250 9.19 1.60 -22.30
N ASP A 251 10.03 1.62 -21.27
CA ASP A 251 10.82 0.48 -20.82
C ASP A 251 9.92 -0.61 -20.22
N GLN A 252 9.90 -1.78 -20.85
CA GLN A 252 9.00 -2.86 -20.46
C GLN A 252 9.40 -3.53 -19.14
N GLU A 253 10.69 -3.63 -18.83
CA GLU A 253 11.14 -4.19 -17.55
C GLU A 253 10.70 -3.28 -16.40
N LEU A 254 10.96 -1.97 -16.55
CA LEU A 254 10.59 -0.99 -15.54
C LEU A 254 9.07 -0.87 -15.38
N LYS A 255 8.33 -0.92 -16.49
CA LYS A 255 6.86 -0.93 -16.48
C LYS A 255 6.31 -2.15 -15.74
N GLN A 256 6.78 -3.36 -16.06
CA GLN A 256 6.34 -4.59 -15.39
C GLN A 256 6.68 -4.58 -13.89
N PHE A 257 7.84 -4.03 -13.53
CA PHE A 257 8.20 -3.82 -12.13
C PHE A 257 7.21 -2.89 -11.41
N CYS A 258 6.92 -1.72 -11.99
CA CYS A 258 5.96 -0.76 -11.44
C CYS A 258 4.56 -1.37 -11.30
N GLU A 259 4.09 -2.11 -12.30
CA GLU A 259 2.80 -2.80 -12.26
C GLU A 259 2.74 -3.80 -11.09
N LYS A 260 3.78 -4.61 -10.87
CA LYS A 260 3.82 -5.56 -9.72
C LYS A 260 3.77 -4.84 -8.38
N VAL A 261 4.55 -3.78 -8.20
CA VAL A 261 4.57 -2.99 -6.95
C VAL A 261 3.23 -2.29 -6.74
N ALA A 262 2.67 -1.65 -7.78
CA ALA A 262 1.38 -0.93 -7.69
C ALA A 262 0.21 -1.87 -7.36
N ASN A 263 0.16 -3.06 -7.95
CA ASN A 263 -0.87 -4.06 -7.62
C ASN A 263 -0.73 -4.56 -6.16
N THR A 264 0.50 -4.70 -5.67
CA THR A 264 0.75 -5.09 -4.27
C THR A 264 0.35 -3.98 -3.31
N GLU A 265 0.71 -2.74 -3.62
CA GLU A 265 0.32 -1.55 -2.86
C GLU A 265 -1.20 -1.42 -2.76
N TRP A 266 -1.90 -1.50 -3.89
CA TRP A 266 -3.35 -1.50 -3.96
C TRP A 266 -3.94 -2.59 -3.07
N ARG A 267 -3.44 -3.83 -3.20
CA ARG A 267 -3.97 -4.97 -2.44
C ARG A 267 -3.78 -4.78 -0.95
N MET A 268 -2.60 -4.35 -0.52
CA MET A 268 -2.29 -4.10 0.89
C MET A 268 -3.17 -2.98 1.46
N LEU A 269 -3.40 -1.90 0.70
CA LEU A 269 -4.27 -0.81 1.13
C LEU A 269 -5.73 -1.25 1.21
N PHE A 270 -6.21 -2.05 0.24
CA PHE A 270 -7.56 -2.61 0.27
C PHE A 270 -7.77 -3.51 1.49
N ASP A 271 -6.86 -4.45 1.74
CA ASP A 271 -6.95 -5.35 2.90
C ASP A 271 -6.89 -4.57 4.22
N HIS A 272 -6.06 -3.51 4.28
CA HIS A 272 -5.95 -2.62 5.44
C HIS A 272 -7.24 -1.83 5.72
N ALA A 273 -7.85 -1.25 4.68
CA ALA A 273 -9.11 -0.49 4.80
C ALA A 273 -10.27 -1.44 5.13
N HIS A 274 -10.32 -2.61 4.50
CA HIS A 274 -11.34 -3.62 4.73
C HIS A 274 -11.26 -4.21 6.15
N ALA A 275 -10.07 -4.26 6.76
CA ALA A 275 -9.91 -4.66 8.16
C ALA A 275 -10.49 -3.66 9.18
N ARG A 276 -10.71 -2.41 8.77
CA ARG A 276 -11.22 -1.33 9.62
C ARG A 276 -12.72 -1.07 9.43
N MET A 277 -13.37 -1.83 8.54
CA MET A 277 -14.83 -1.90 8.40
C MET A 277 -15.46 -2.77 9.48
#